data_AF-A0A257ATQ4-F1
#
_entry.id   AF-A0A257ATQ4-F1
#
_cell.length_a   1.000
_cell.length_b   1.000
_cell.length_c   1.000
_cell.angle_alpha   90.00
_cell.angle_beta   90.00
_cell.angle_gamma   90.00
#
_symmetry.space_group_name_H-M   'P 1'
#
loop_
_entity.id
_entity.type
_entity.pdbx_description
1 polymer ?
#
loop_
_entity_poly.entity_id
_entity_poly.type
_entity_poly.pdbx_seq_one_letter_code
_entity_poly.pdbx_strand_id
1 'polypeptide(L)'
;MSLEYYVKNIFGKLDEDHFKVLRAIEANLQTREVVPVEVIGRVTGFGWRVEKLLKKLHEYRLIWAPRGVARGYALNYYGLDLLALRSLVDRNVIERFGKPIGVGKEADVYDALSPSGVRLAVKFFRIGRTSFRGYEKHRTALMTAHTYMLASIRAAAREYQALKILHPKGVAVPKPIARNRHVIVTEIFYGVEISSISYVEKPVEVLCEIIRNLKLAYEAGVVHSDLSVYNILITPEQRILIIDWPQWVDPGHPMAQRYMVRDMRNLLKFFRRKWNVLELPMECRRLIKDLCGETFNTLVGESRSKGMGG
;
A
#
# COMPACT_ATOMS: atom_id res chain seq x y z
N MET A 1 20.69 1.96 5.88
CA MET A 1 20.49 0.49 6.03
C MET A 1 19.15 0.14 5.40
N SER A 2 19.04 -0.98 4.66
CA SER A 2 17.80 -1.44 4.03
C SER A 2 17.12 -2.53 4.87
N LEU A 3 15.85 -2.85 4.61
CA LEU A 3 15.15 -3.95 5.28
C LEU A 3 15.86 -5.31 5.06
N GLU A 4 16.41 -5.55 3.87
CA GLU A 4 17.19 -6.75 3.55
C GLU A 4 18.37 -6.95 4.51
N TYR A 5 19.05 -5.85 4.87
CA TYR A 5 20.13 -5.91 5.86
C TYR A 5 19.62 -6.41 7.21
N TYR A 6 18.46 -5.94 7.67
CA TYR A 6 17.88 -6.38 8.94
C TYR A 6 17.45 -7.84 8.90
N VAL A 7 16.78 -8.27 7.83
CA VAL A 7 16.36 -9.66 7.68
C VAL A 7 17.58 -10.59 7.67
N LYS A 8 18.63 -10.24 6.90
CA LYS A 8 19.83 -11.07 6.77
C LYS A 8 20.70 -11.10 8.02
N ASN A 9 20.88 -9.96 8.70
CA ASN A 9 21.93 -9.82 9.73
C ASN A 9 21.40 -9.69 11.16
N ILE A 10 20.12 -9.36 11.33
CA ILE A 10 19.54 -9.03 12.64
C ILE A 10 18.40 -9.97 13.02
N PHE A 11 17.50 -10.30 12.09
CA PHE A 11 16.28 -11.06 12.39
C PHE A 11 16.57 -12.40 13.10
N GLY A 12 17.52 -13.19 12.61
CA GLY A 12 17.93 -14.45 13.24
C GLY A 12 18.66 -14.30 14.59
N LYS A 13 19.04 -13.09 15.00
CA LYS A 13 19.67 -12.81 16.31
C LYS A 13 18.65 -12.40 17.39
N LEU A 14 17.39 -12.23 17.01
CA LEU A 14 16.30 -11.88 17.90
C LEU A 14 15.56 -13.14 18.34
N ASP A 15 15.53 -13.39 19.64
CA ASP A 15 14.70 -14.43 20.24
C ASP A 15 13.31 -13.89 20.64
N GLU A 16 12.49 -14.77 21.24
CA GLU A 16 11.14 -14.43 21.69
C GLU A 16 11.10 -13.31 22.72
N ASP A 17 12.10 -13.18 23.59
CA ASP A 17 12.16 -12.12 24.58
C ASP A 17 12.34 -10.75 23.91
N HIS A 18 13.17 -10.65 22.86
CA HIS A 18 13.31 -9.43 22.07
C HIS A 18 11.99 -9.05 21.41
N PHE A 19 11.27 -10.01 20.80
CA PHE A 19 9.97 -9.76 20.18
C PHE A 19 8.87 -9.44 21.21
N LYS A 20 8.95 -9.98 22.43
CA LYS A 20 8.05 -9.60 23.53
C LYS A 20 8.25 -8.15 23.96
N VAL A 21 9.50 -7.69 24.04
CA VAL A 21 9.81 -6.26 24.30
C VAL A 21 9.31 -5.37 23.18
N LEU A 22 9.55 -5.72 21.90
CA LEU A 22 9.06 -4.95 20.77
C LEU A 22 7.52 -4.86 20.75
N ARG A 23 6.81 -5.96 21.03
CA ARG A 23 5.34 -5.96 21.18
C ARG A 23 4.87 -5.10 22.35
N ALA A 24 5.58 -5.09 23.47
CA ALA A 24 5.22 -4.24 24.61
C ALA A 24 5.33 -2.74 24.27
N ILE A 25 6.35 -2.35 23.51
CA ILE A 25 6.47 -0.97 23.01
C ILE A 25 5.35 -0.68 22.00
N GLU A 26 5.12 -1.61 21.06
CA GLU A 26 4.09 -1.46 20.03
C GLU A 26 2.68 -1.30 20.62
N ALA A 27 2.32 -2.10 21.63
CA ALA A 27 1.01 -2.05 22.29
C ALA A 27 0.69 -0.66 22.87
N ASN A 28 1.71 0.15 23.14
CA ASN A 28 1.57 1.50 23.65
C ASN A 28 1.59 2.58 22.54
N LEU A 29 1.74 2.20 21.26
CA LEU A 29 1.73 3.13 20.13
C LEU A 29 0.40 3.86 19.94
N GLN A 30 -0.72 3.45 20.53
CA GLN A 30 -1.94 4.28 20.43
C GLN A 30 -1.97 5.40 21.48
N THR A 31 -1.22 5.26 22.57
CA THR A 31 -1.36 6.13 23.75
C THR A 31 -0.15 7.02 24.00
N ARG A 32 1.04 6.61 23.57
CA ARG A 32 2.29 7.36 23.77
C ARG A 32 3.29 7.07 22.65
N GLU A 33 4.06 8.08 22.29
CA GLU A 33 5.17 7.92 21.33
C GLU A 33 6.37 7.23 21.98
N VAL A 34 6.66 7.58 23.25
CA VAL A 34 7.79 7.06 24.01
C VAL A 34 7.26 6.26 25.19
N VAL A 35 7.71 5.01 25.31
CA VAL A 35 7.29 4.08 26.36
C VAL A 35 8.36 4.02 27.45
N PRO A 36 8.05 4.38 28.71
CA PRO A 36 8.99 4.28 29.81
C PRO A 36 9.48 2.84 30.04
N VAL A 37 10.75 2.68 30.42
CA VAL A 37 11.37 1.37 30.67
C VAL A 37 10.60 0.58 31.73
N GLU A 38 10.07 1.25 32.76
CA GLU A 38 9.31 0.62 33.85
C GLU A 38 7.99 0.02 33.34
N VAL A 39 7.35 0.68 32.38
CA VAL A 39 6.13 0.18 31.73
C VAL A 39 6.47 -1.05 30.88
N ILE A 40 7.55 -0.99 30.10
CA ILE A 40 8.01 -2.13 29.28
C ILE A 40 8.35 -3.32 30.19
N GLY A 41 9.07 -3.09 31.29
CA GLY A 41 9.43 -4.12 32.26
C GLY A 41 8.19 -4.76 32.90
N ARG A 42 7.19 -3.96 33.27
CA ARG A 42 5.93 -4.45 33.84
C ARG A 42 5.13 -5.29 32.85
N VAL A 43 4.97 -4.85 31.61
CA VAL A 43 4.20 -5.57 30.57
C VAL A 43 4.89 -6.87 30.17
N THR A 44 6.22 -6.88 30.13
CA THR A 44 6.99 -8.06 29.70
C THR A 44 7.25 -9.06 30.83
N GLY A 45 7.30 -8.59 32.08
CA GLY A 45 7.67 -9.39 33.25
C GLY A 45 9.18 -9.64 33.40
N PHE A 46 10.03 -8.92 32.66
CA PHE A 46 11.47 -9.22 32.59
C PHE A 46 12.33 -8.63 33.72
N GLY A 47 11.76 -7.84 34.63
CA GLY A 47 12.52 -7.22 35.72
C GLY A 47 13.76 -6.49 35.20
N TRP A 48 14.93 -6.73 35.81
CA TRP A 48 16.21 -6.12 35.43
C TRP A 48 16.70 -6.51 34.02
N ARG A 49 16.27 -7.67 33.48
CA ARG A 49 16.71 -8.15 32.16
C ARG A 49 16.21 -7.26 31.02
N VAL A 50 15.15 -6.48 31.25
CA VAL A 50 14.55 -5.60 30.23
C VAL A 50 15.56 -4.59 29.70
N GLU A 51 16.44 -4.05 30.56
CA GLU A 51 17.42 -3.04 30.15
C GLU A 51 18.44 -3.61 29.16
N LYS A 52 18.90 -4.85 29.38
CA LYS A 52 19.82 -5.54 28.46
C LYS A 52 19.19 -5.77 27.09
N LEU A 53 17.93 -6.19 27.05
CA LEU A 53 17.17 -6.39 25.81
C LEU A 53 16.95 -5.06 25.07
N LEU A 54 16.58 -4.01 25.79
CA LEU A 54 16.39 -2.67 25.22
C LEU A 54 17.69 -2.09 24.66
N LYS A 55 18.81 -2.23 25.39
CA LYS A 55 20.13 -1.82 24.90
C LYS A 55 20.46 -2.49 23.56
N LYS A 56 20.26 -3.81 23.46
CA LYS A 56 20.53 -4.58 22.24
C LYS A 56 19.59 -4.20 21.09
N LEU A 57 18.29 -4.03 21.35
CA LEU A 57 17.32 -3.55 20.35
C LEU A 57 17.65 -2.13 19.86
N HIS A 58 18.17 -1.27 20.74
CA HIS A 58 18.62 0.08 20.40
C HIS A 58 19.92 0.08 19.59
N GLU A 59 20.90 -0.76 19.94
CA GLU A 59 22.12 -0.98 19.17
C GLU A 59 21.81 -1.45 17.75
N TYR A 60 20.84 -2.36 17.62
CA TYR A 60 20.33 -2.78 16.32
C TYR A 60 19.50 -1.72 15.61
N ARG A 61 19.21 -0.59 16.23
CA ARG A 61 18.34 0.47 15.68
C ARG A 61 16.99 -0.08 15.27
N LEU A 62 16.34 -0.88 16.13
CA LEU A 62 14.93 -1.28 16.03
C LEU A 62 14.03 -0.40 16.89
N ILE A 63 14.63 0.25 17.89
CA ILE A 63 14.01 1.24 18.77
C ILE A 63 14.96 2.43 18.94
N TRP A 64 14.43 3.57 19.32
CA TRP A 64 15.23 4.76 19.62
C TRP A 64 14.83 5.38 20.96
N ALA A 65 15.79 6.04 21.61
CA ALA A 65 15.59 6.75 22.87
C ALA A 65 15.69 8.28 22.61
N PRO A 66 14.66 9.07 22.94
CA PRO A 66 14.73 10.53 22.84
C PRO A 66 15.71 11.14 23.84
N ARG A 67 16.39 12.22 23.45
CA ARG A 67 17.21 13.01 24.38
C ARG A 67 16.30 13.78 25.34
N GLY A 68 16.63 13.78 26.63
CA GLY A 68 15.98 14.61 27.66
C GLY A 68 14.62 14.10 28.17
N VAL A 69 14.05 13.06 27.56
CA VAL A 69 12.84 12.40 28.07
C VAL A 69 13.27 11.26 29.00
N ALA A 70 12.53 11.06 30.10
CA ALA A 70 12.73 9.97 31.06
C ALA A 70 12.98 8.63 30.35
N ARG A 71 13.89 7.80 30.92
CA ARG A 71 14.36 6.49 30.41
C ARG A 71 13.25 5.73 29.68
N GLY A 72 13.20 5.86 28.35
CA GLY A 72 12.09 5.32 27.56
C GLY A 72 12.48 5.15 26.11
N TYR A 73 11.73 4.31 25.42
CA TYR A 73 12.01 3.91 24.05
C TYR A 73 10.78 4.04 23.16
N ALA A 74 11.02 4.41 21.92
CA ALA A 74 10.02 4.48 20.86
C ALA A 74 10.36 3.48 19.76
N LEU A 75 9.33 2.89 19.16
CA LEU A 75 9.47 1.96 18.03
C LEU A 75 9.87 2.74 16.78
N ASN A 76 10.69 2.14 15.93
CA ASN A 76 10.92 2.65 14.58
C ASN A 76 10.37 1.69 13.51
N TYR A 77 10.43 2.11 12.24
CA TYR A 77 9.89 1.31 11.14
C TYR A 77 10.54 -0.08 11.03
N TYR A 78 11.85 -0.22 11.24
CA TYR A 78 12.50 -1.54 11.18
C TYR A 78 12.06 -2.45 12.33
N GLY A 79 11.86 -1.93 13.53
CA GLY A 79 11.26 -2.67 14.63
C GLY A 79 9.86 -3.17 14.29
N LEU A 80 9.04 -2.31 13.68
CA LEU A 80 7.70 -2.69 13.21
C LEU A 80 7.75 -3.71 12.06
N ASP A 81 8.69 -3.57 11.13
CA ASP A 81 8.90 -4.50 10.02
C ASP A 81 9.22 -5.90 10.52
N LEU A 82 10.16 -6.01 11.46
CA LEU A 82 10.56 -7.31 12.00
C LEU A 82 9.44 -7.92 12.83
N LEU A 83 8.64 -7.12 13.55
CA LEU A 83 7.42 -7.59 14.22
C LEU A 83 6.41 -8.17 13.22
N ALA A 84 6.19 -7.49 12.09
CA ALA A 84 5.29 -7.96 11.05
C ALA A 84 5.79 -9.24 10.37
N LEU A 85 7.09 -9.27 10.00
CA LEU A 85 7.73 -10.43 9.41
C LEU A 85 7.72 -11.64 10.35
N ARG A 86 8.02 -11.45 11.65
CA ARG A 86 7.96 -12.52 12.63
C ARG A 86 6.58 -13.16 12.69
N SER A 87 5.52 -12.34 12.73
CA SER A 87 4.16 -12.87 12.71
C SER A 87 3.79 -13.56 11.38
N LEU A 88 4.38 -13.16 10.25
CA LEU A 88 4.15 -13.83 8.97
C LEU A 88 4.87 -15.18 8.90
N VAL A 89 6.07 -15.28 9.46
CA VAL A 89 6.83 -16.52 9.60
C VAL A 89 6.13 -17.48 10.58
N ASP A 90 5.73 -17.01 11.76
CA ASP A 90 5.06 -17.83 12.79
C ASP A 90 3.73 -18.43 12.29
N ARG A 91 3.07 -17.77 11.34
CA ARG A 91 1.82 -18.24 10.70
C ARG A 91 2.06 -19.06 9.43
N ASN A 92 3.31 -19.44 9.13
CA ASN A 92 3.69 -20.17 7.91
C ASN A 92 3.26 -19.48 6.61
N VAL A 93 3.21 -18.15 6.58
CA VAL A 93 2.87 -17.38 5.36
C VAL A 93 4.12 -17.16 4.50
N ILE A 94 5.24 -16.84 5.13
CA ILE A 94 6.52 -16.56 4.46
C ILE A 94 7.60 -17.46 5.07
N GLU A 95 8.38 -18.11 4.23
CA GLU A 95 9.55 -18.88 4.60
C GLU A 95 10.85 -18.15 4.21
N ARG A 96 10.91 -17.59 2.99
CA ARG A 96 12.10 -16.89 2.49
C ARG A 96 11.76 -15.47 2.07
N PHE A 97 12.58 -14.51 2.50
CA PHE A 97 12.47 -13.12 2.11
C PHE A 97 13.48 -12.82 0.99
N GLY A 98 13.01 -12.16 -0.06
CA GLY A 98 13.76 -11.90 -1.28
C GLY A 98 14.15 -10.45 -1.48
N LYS A 99 14.52 -10.15 -2.73
CA LYS A 99 14.96 -8.82 -3.17
C LYS A 99 13.78 -7.85 -3.31
N PRO A 100 14.01 -6.53 -3.24
CA PRO A 100 12.99 -5.55 -3.59
C PRO A 100 12.57 -5.71 -5.06
N ILE A 101 11.27 -5.62 -5.31
CA ILE A 101 10.67 -5.59 -6.64
C ILE A 101 10.03 -4.25 -6.97
N GLY A 102 9.74 -3.41 -5.97
CA GLY A 102 9.31 -2.03 -6.15
C GLY A 102 9.61 -1.18 -4.93
N VAL A 103 10.22 -0.01 -5.11
CA VAL A 103 10.52 0.92 -4.01
C VAL A 103 9.89 2.27 -4.37
N GLY A 104 8.77 2.57 -3.73
CA GLY A 104 7.98 3.77 -3.99
C GLY A 104 8.20 4.88 -2.95
N LYS A 105 7.46 5.97 -3.08
CA LYS A 105 7.45 7.04 -2.07
C LYS A 105 6.76 6.58 -0.78
N GLU A 106 5.73 5.77 -0.89
CA GLU A 106 4.81 5.44 0.21
C GLU A 106 4.72 3.94 0.52
N ALA A 107 5.40 3.10 -0.24
CA ALA A 107 5.50 1.67 0.03
C ALA A 107 6.79 1.07 -0.53
N ASP A 108 7.24 -0.04 0.06
CA ASP A 108 8.25 -0.93 -0.51
C ASP A 108 7.62 -2.30 -0.75
N VAL A 109 7.92 -2.92 -1.88
CA VAL A 109 7.44 -4.25 -2.25
C VAL A 109 8.63 -5.17 -2.44
N TYR A 110 8.60 -6.31 -1.77
CA TYR A 110 9.64 -7.34 -1.80
C TYR A 110 9.11 -8.66 -2.32
N ASP A 111 9.97 -9.40 -3.02
CA ASP A 111 9.75 -10.81 -3.35
C ASP A 111 9.83 -11.66 -2.07
N ALA A 112 9.05 -12.74 -1.99
CA ALA A 112 9.12 -13.73 -0.93
C ALA A 112 8.64 -15.10 -1.41
N LEU A 113 8.96 -16.15 -0.66
CA LEU A 113 8.43 -17.51 -0.89
C LEU A 113 7.63 -17.97 0.31
N SER A 114 6.48 -18.60 0.05
CA SER A 114 5.76 -19.40 1.04
C SER A 114 6.54 -20.70 1.34
N PRO A 115 6.21 -21.41 2.44
CA PRO A 115 6.74 -22.75 2.70
C PRO A 115 6.43 -23.78 1.61
N SER A 116 5.38 -23.55 0.81
CA SER A 116 5.01 -24.39 -0.32
C SER A 116 5.74 -24.01 -1.63
N GLY A 117 6.71 -23.10 -1.57
CA GLY A 117 7.48 -22.65 -2.74
C GLY A 117 6.74 -21.67 -3.66
N VAL A 118 5.58 -21.16 -3.26
CA VAL A 118 4.82 -20.17 -4.05
C VAL A 118 5.43 -18.79 -3.87
N ARG A 119 5.61 -18.06 -4.97
CA ARG A 119 6.13 -16.68 -4.94
C ARG A 119 5.07 -15.66 -4.54
N LEU A 120 5.46 -14.76 -3.65
CA LEU A 120 4.61 -13.78 -3.01
C LEU A 120 5.18 -12.38 -3.20
N ALA A 121 4.30 -11.37 -3.20
CA ALA A 121 4.67 -9.97 -3.06
C ALA A 121 4.36 -9.49 -1.64
N VAL A 122 5.35 -8.88 -0.97
CA VAL A 122 5.23 -8.35 0.40
C VAL A 122 5.35 -6.83 0.37
N LYS A 123 4.21 -6.14 0.49
CA LYS A 123 4.09 -4.67 0.47
C LYS A 123 4.15 -4.12 1.89
N PHE A 124 5.18 -3.33 2.18
CA PHE A 124 5.36 -2.56 3.41
C PHE A 124 4.93 -1.11 3.19
N PHE A 125 3.98 -0.62 3.98
CA PHE A 125 3.48 0.75 3.89
C PHE A 125 4.38 1.71 4.68
N ARG A 126 4.68 2.85 4.07
CA ARG A 126 5.77 3.76 4.43
C ARG A 126 5.33 5.21 4.30
N ILE A 127 4.14 5.49 4.83
CA ILE A 127 3.54 6.82 4.79
C ILE A 127 4.48 7.82 5.49
N GLY A 128 4.67 8.99 4.87
CA GLY A 128 5.50 10.07 5.41
C GLY A 128 7.00 9.97 5.13
N ARG A 129 7.50 8.95 4.41
CA ARG A 129 8.93 8.76 4.11
C ARG A 129 9.61 10.01 3.54
N THR A 130 8.96 10.72 2.61
CA THR A 130 9.48 11.96 2.01
C THR A 130 9.49 13.10 3.01
N SER A 131 8.44 13.22 3.83
CA SER A 131 8.39 14.16 4.95
C SER A 131 9.52 13.92 5.94
N PHE A 132 9.87 12.66 6.26
CA PHE A 132 10.99 12.32 7.15
C PHE A 132 12.36 12.77 6.63
N ARG A 133 12.62 12.63 5.32
CA ARG A 133 13.89 13.10 4.72
C ARG A 133 14.05 14.62 4.82
N GLY A 134 12.96 15.38 4.85
CA GLY A 134 12.96 16.82 5.14
C GLY A 134 12.91 17.15 6.65
N TYR A 135 12.30 16.28 7.46
CA TYR A 135 12.07 16.44 8.90
C TYR A 135 13.36 16.40 9.73
N GLU A 136 14.41 15.72 9.25
CA GLU A 136 15.74 15.75 9.90
C GLU A 136 16.32 17.17 9.99
N LYS A 137 15.86 18.12 9.16
CA LYS A 137 16.34 19.52 9.17
C LYS A 137 15.51 20.48 10.02
N HIS A 138 14.24 20.20 10.30
CA HIS A 138 13.35 21.12 11.03
C HIS A 138 12.40 20.36 11.96
N ARG A 139 12.75 20.28 13.25
CA ARG A 139 11.97 19.61 14.33
C ARG A 139 10.72 20.40 14.75
N THR A 140 9.94 20.90 13.80
CA THR A 140 8.83 21.84 14.06
C THR A 140 7.67 21.63 13.09
N ALA A 141 7.22 20.38 12.88
CA ALA A 141 5.97 20.13 12.16
C ALA A 141 5.07 19.13 12.90
N LEU A 142 3.77 19.44 12.87
CA LEU A 142 2.63 18.91 13.65
C LEU A 142 2.39 17.38 13.62
N MET A 143 3.25 16.55 13.01
CA MET A 143 3.09 15.09 12.92
C MET A 143 4.41 14.35 13.16
N THR A 144 4.43 13.41 14.10
CA THR A 144 5.64 12.69 14.53
C THR A 144 5.79 11.33 13.83
N ALA A 145 6.98 10.71 13.91
CA ALA A 145 7.28 9.35 13.41
C ALA A 145 6.20 8.33 13.77
N HIS A 146 5.69 8.47 14.98
CA HIS A 146 4.59 7.72 15.53
C HIS A 146 3.28 7.87 14.73
N THR A 147 2.85 9.08 14.41
CA THR A 147 1.61 9.33 13.66
C THR A 147 1.65 8.70 12.26
N TYR A 148 2.81 8.77 11.60
CA TYR A 148 3.00 8.18 10.27
C TYR A 148 3.04 6.65 10.29
N MET A 149 3.59 6.04 11.36
CA MET A 149 3.55 4.60 11.55
C MET A 149 2.10 4.10 11.70
N LEU A 150 1.30 4.79 12.51
CA LEU A 150 -0.13 4.50 12.64
C LEU A 150 -0.88 4.68 11.31
N ALA A 151 -0.56 5.72 10.54
CA ALA A 151 -1.12 5.93 9.22
C ALA A 151 -0.80 4.75 8.27
N SER A 152 0.45 4.25 8.29
CA SER A 152 0.87 3.08 7.49
C SER A 152 0.11 1.80 7.89
N ILE A 153 -0.12 1.58 9.18
CA ILE A 153 -0.93 0.44 9.68
C ILE A 153 -2.38 0.55 9.20
N ARG A 154 -2.97 1.75 9.22
CA ARG A 154 -4.34 2.00 8.75
C ARG A 154 -4.45 1.85 7.23
N ALA A 155 -3.49 2.36 6.47
CA ALA A 155 -3.44 2.22 5.00
C ALA A 155 -3.41 0.74 4.60
N ALA A 156 -2.55 -0.06 5.23
CA ALA A 156 -2.51 -1.51 5.02
C ALA A 156 -3.83 -2.20 5.40
N ALA A 157 -4.52 -1.74 6.44
CA ALA A 157 -5.84 -2.26 6.80
C ALA A 157 -6.87 -2.01 5.70
N ARG A 158 -6.92 -0.76 5.22
CA ARG A 158 -7.88 -0.30 4.20
C ARG A 158 -7.66 -1.02 2.87
N GLU A 159 -6.42 -1.11 2.40
CA GLU A 159 -6.10 -1.82 1.15
C GLU A 159 -6.41 -3.32 1.28
N TYR A 160 -6.00 -3.99 2.37
CA TYR A 160 -6.31 -5.41 2.53
C TYR A 160 -7.83 -5.69 2.59
N GLN A 161 -8.60 -4.80 3.21
CA GLN A 161 -10.06 -4.88 3.23
C GLN A 161 -10.65 -4.76 1.81
N ALA A 162 -10.19 -3.79 1.02
CA ALA A 162 -10.61 -3.66 -0.38
C ALA A 162 -10.29 -4.93 -1.17
N LEU A 163 -9.06 -5.45 -1.09
CA LEU A 163 -8.67 -6.68 -1.79
C LEU A 163 -9.54 -7.87 -1.40
N LYS A 164 -9.91 -8.01 -0.12
CA LYS A 164 -10.79 -9.08 0.38
C LYS A 164 -12.22 -8.97 -0.16
N ILE A 165 -12.70 -7.76 -0.47
CA ILE A 165 -14.01 -7.52 -1.08
C ILE A 165 -13.95 -7.77 -2.59
N LEU A 166 -12.92 -7.24 -3.24
CA LEU A 166 -12.79 -7.14 -4.70
C LEU A 166 -12.39 -8.46 -5.36
N HIS A 167 -11.39 -9.16 -4.81
CA HIS A 167 -10.86 -10.38 -5.43
C HIS A 167 -11.94 -11.47 -5.64
N PRO A 168 -12.80 -11.80 -4.66
CA PRO A 168 -13.87 -12.79 -4.86
C PRO A 168 -14.93 -12.37 -5.90
N LYS A 169 -15.00 -11.09 -6.25
CA LYS A 169 -15.92 -10.55 -7.27
C LYS A 169 -15.34 -10.56 -8.68
N GLY A 170 -14.15 -11.14 -8.86
CA GLY A 170 -13.48 -11.24 -10.15
C GLY A 170 -12.83 -9.93 -10.62
N VAL A 171 -12.69 -8.94 -9.74
CA VAL A 171 -11.92 -7.73 -10.06
C VAL A 171 -10.44 -8.10 -10.12
N ALA A 172 -9.75 -7.64 -11.16
CA ALA A 172 -8.32 -7.80 -11.40
C ALA A 172 -7.50 -7.01 -10.37
N VAL A 173 -7.44 -7.53 -9.15
CA VAL A 173 -6.66 -7.01 -8.03
C VAL A 173 -5.73 -8.10 -7.50
N PRO A 174 -4.62 -7.76 -6.81
CA PRO A 174 -3.77 -8.77 -6.19
C PRO A 174 -4.57 -9.67 -5.26
N LYS A 175 -4.40 -11.00 -5.38
CA LYS A 175 -5.02 -11.94 -4.46
C LYS A 175 -4.49 -11.72 -3.04
N PRO A 176 -5.33 -11.33 -2.07
CA PRO A 176 -4.88 -11.09 -0.71
C PRO A 176 -4.61 -12.42 0.01
N ILE A 177 -3.39 -12.60 0.52
CA ILE A 177 -3.00 -13.79 1.28
C ILE A 177 -3.08 -13.50 2.77
N ALA A 178 -2.35 -12.47 3.21
CA ALA A 178 -2.29 -12.12 4.62
C ALA A 178 -2.03 -10.64 4.82
N ARG A 179 -2.41 -10.14 5.99
CA ARG A 179 -1.96 -8.84 6.51
C ARG A 179 -1.33 -9.03 7.88
N ASN A 180 -0.34 -8.20 8.19
CA ASN A 180 0.08 -7.96 9.56
C ASN A 180 0.57 -6.52 9.69
N ARG A 181 0.02 -5.75 10.65
CA ARG A 181 0.37 -4.34 10.86
C ARG A 181 0.27 -3.52 9.56
N HIS A 182 1.36 -2.87 9.16
CA HIS A 182 1.55 -2.08 7.95
C HIS A 182 2.07 -2.93 6.77
N VAL A 183 1.89 -4.26 6.80
CA VAL A 183 2.37 -5.17 5.76
C VAL A 183 1.22 -5.98 5.18
N ILE A 184 1.15 -6.05 3.86
CA ILE A 184 0.25 -6.92 3.10
C ILE A 184 1.09 -7.93 2.31
N VAL A 185 0.62 -9.17 2.27
CA VAL A 185 1.15 -10.24 1.43
C VAL A 185 0.09 -10.63 0.40
N THR A 186 0.47 -10.63 -0.87
CA THR A 186 -0.37 -11.03 -2.00
C THR A 186 0.35 -12.06 -2.88
N GLU A 187 -0.38 -12.68 -3.80
CA GLU A 187 0.28 -13.34 -4.94
C GLU A 187 1.11 -12.32 -5.73
N ILE A 188 2.22 -12.77 -6.29
CA ILE A 188 3.06 -11.93 -7.13
C ILE A 188 2.42 -11.75 -8.51
N PHE A 189 2.49 -10.53 -9.03
CA PHE A 189 2.07 -10.22 -10.40
C PHE A 189 3.26 -9.68 -11.18
N TYR A 190 3.59 -10.33 -12.30
CA TYR A 190 4.73 -9.98 -13.14
C TYR A 190 4.33 -8.99 -14.22
N GLY A 191 3.92 -7.80 -13.79
CA GLY A 191 3.56 -6.70 -14.68
C GLY A 191 4.37 -5.44 -14.38
N VAL A 192 4.36 -4.52 -15.33
CA VAL A 192 4.95 -3.18 -15.20
C VAL A 192 3.84 -2.14 -15.20
N GLU A 193 4.11 -0.94 -14.69
CA GLU A 193 3.14 0.16 -14.73
C GLU A 193 2.78 0.50 -16.19
N ILE A 194 1.49 0.62 -16.50
CA ILE A 194 1.02 0.96 -17.84
C ILE A 194 1.49 2.36 -18.28
N SER A 195 1.77 3.23 -17.29
CA SER A 195 2.42 4.54 -17.47
C SER A 195 3.79 4.44 -18.17
N SER A 196 4.53 3.34 -17.97
CA SER A 196 5.93 3.20 -18.37
C SER A 196 6.15 2.59 -19.77
N ILE A 197 5.15 1.88 -20.30
CA ILE A 197 5.27 1.18 -21.59
C ILE A 197 5.02 2.11 -22.78
N SER A 198 5.75 1.98 -23.87
CA SER A 198 5.54 2.81 -25.08
C SER A 198 4.40 2.28 -25.95
N TYR A 199 4.23 0.96 -26.01
CA TYR A 199 3.33 0.29 -26.95
C TYR A 199 2.39 -0.67 -26.23
N VAL A 200 1.14 -0.69 -26.70
CA VAL A 200 0.10 -1.69 -26.37
C VAL A 200 -0.52 -2.09 -27.71
N GLU A 201 -0.64 -3.38 -27.97
CA GLU A 201 -1.23 -3.91 -29.21
C GLU A 201 -2.71 -3.55 -29.33
N LYS A 202 -3.45 -3.69 -28.22
CA LYS A 202 -4.90 -3.51 -28.18
C LYS A 202 -5.32 -2.50 -27.11
N PRO A 203 -4.95 -1.21 -27.27
CA PRO A 203 -5.17 -0.19 -26.23
C PRO A 203 -6.65 0.02 -25.91
N VAL A 204 -7.54 -0.16 -26.89
CA VAL A 204 -9.00 -0.09 -26.70
C VAL A 204 -9.49 -1.24 -25.82
N GLU A 205 -9.03 -2.48 -26.06
CA GLU A 205 -9.42 -3.65 -25.28
C GLU A 205 -8.94 -3.54 -23.83
N VAL A 206 -7.69 -3.12 -23.63
CA VAL A 206 -7.10 -2.87 -22.31
C VAL A 206 -7.88 -1.79 -21.55
N LEU A 207 -8.21 -0.67 -22.19
CA LEU A 207 -9.00 0.39 -21.56
C LEU A 207 -10.40 -0.10 -21.17
N CYS A 208 -11.06 -0.83 -22.06
CA CYS A 208 -12.35 -1.45 -21.79
C CYS A 208 -12.27 -2.44 -20.62
N GLU A 209 -11.22 -3.25 -20.53
CA GLU A 209 -11.00 -4.16 -19.40
C GLU A 209 -10.85 -3.39 -18.08
N ILE A 210 -10.09 -2.29 -18.06
CA ILE A 210 -9.98 -1.44 -16.88
C ILE A 210 -11.35 -0.89 -16.48
N ILE A 211 -12.14 -0.37 -17.43
CA ILE A 211 -13.49 0.17 -17.17
C ILE A 211 -14.43 -0.91 -16.61
N ARG A 212 -14.39 -2.13 -17.17
CA ARG A 212 -15.17 -3.26 -16.62
C ARG A 212 -14.77 -3.59 -15.18
N ASN A 213 -13.48 -3.57 -14.88
CA ASN A 213 -12.99 -3.78 -13.50
C ASN A 213 -13.46 -2.68 -12.54
N LEU A 214 -13.50 -1.42 -12.98
CA LEU A 214 -14.07 -0.32 -12.18
C LEU A 214 -15.57 -0.49 -11.95
N LYS A 215 -16.31 -1.01 -12.93
CA LYS A 215 -17.73 -1.34 -12.78
C LYS A 215 -17.94 -2.45 -11.75
N LEU A 216 -17.20 -3.54 -11.85
CA LEU A 216 -17.27 -4.64 -10.88
C LEU A 216 -16.89 -4.17 -9.47
N ALA A 217 -15.87 -3.33 -9.34
CA ALA A 217 -15.50 -2.74 -8.05
C ALA A 217 -16.62 -1.87 -7.46
N TYR A 218 -17.24 -1.02 -8.28
CA TYR A 218 -18.37 -0.19 -7.87
C TYR A 218 -19.55 -1.05 -7.39
N GLU A 219 -19.90 -2.11 -8.14
CA GLU A 219 -20.96 -3.06 -7.76
C GLU A 219 -20.62 -3.87 -6.50
N ALA A 220 -19.33 -4.09 -6.23
CA ALA A 220 -18.85 -4.67 -4.98
C ALA A 220 -18.85 -3.68 -3.80
N GLY A 221 -19.27 -2.42 -4.02
CA GLY A 221 -19.34 -1.40 -2.97
C GLY A 221 -18.02 -0.66 -2.73
N VAL A 222 -17.13 -0.62 -3.73
CA VAL A 222 -15.80 -0.01 -3.60
C VAL A 222 -15.51 0.93 -4.78
N VAL A 223 -15.24 2.20 -4.46
CA VAL A 223 -14.70 3.20 -5.39
C VAL A 223 -13.23 3.43 -5.03
N HIS A 224 -12.32 3.29 -5.99
CA HIS A 224 -10.87 3.43 -5.75
C HIS A 224 -10.49 4.81 -5.20
N SER A 225 -11.13 5.86 -5.73
CA SER A 225 -10.99 7.28 -5.35
C SER A 225 -9.60 7.91 -5.44
N ASP A 226 -8.65 7.23 -6.04
CA ASP A 226 -7.31 7.75 -6.35
C ASP A 226 -6.67 6.96 -7.51
N LEU A 227 -7.48 6.48 -8.45
CA LEU A 227 -6.97 5.66 -9.53
C LEU A 227 -6.16 6.53 -10.50
N SER A 228 -4.91 6.13 -10.73
CA SER A 228 -4.05 6.68 -11.76
C SER A 228 -3.45 5.58 -12.65
N VAL A 229 -2.86 5.99 -13.76
CA VAL A 229 -2.13 5.09 -14.68
C VAL A 229 -0.85 4.51 -14.08
N TYR A 230 -0.42 5.00 -12.92
CA TYR A 230 0.67 4.40 -12.16
C TYR A 230 0.18 3.25 -11.26
N ASN A 231 -1.14 3.15 -11.03
CA ASN A 231 -1.77 2.11 -10.21
C ASN A 231 -2.30 0.93 -11.05
N ILE A 232 -1.99 0.89 -12.33
CA ILE A 232 -2.41 -0.18 -13.25
C ILE A 232 -1.14 -0.85 -13.76
N LEU A 233 -0.98 -2.12 -13.40
CA LEU A 233 0.06 -2.98 -13.95
C LEU A 233 -0.45 -3.72 -15.18
N ILE A 234 0.45 -4.02 -16.11
CA ILE A 234 0.15 -4.77 -17.33
C ILE A 234 1.26 -5.79 -17.62
N THR A 235 0.89 -7.00 -18.04
CA THR A 235 1.84 -8.03 -18.50
C THR A 235 2.09 -7.92 -20.01
N PRO A 236 3.12 -8.58 -20.56
CA PRO A 236 3.32 -8.66 -22.02
C PRO A 236 2.10 -9.24 -22.76
N GLU A 237 1.35 -10.14 -22.12
CA GLU A 237 0.10 -10.70 -22.64
C GLU A 237 -1.11 -9.76 -22.46
N GLN A 238 -0.88 -8.51 -22.04
CA GLN A 238 -1.88 -7.46 -21.85
C GLN A 238 -2.94 -7.74 -20.79
N ARG A 239 -2.65 -8.65 -19.85
CA ARG A 239 -3.45 -8.80 -18.63
C ARG A 239 -3.16 -7.63 -17.69
N ILE A 240 -4.21 -7.04 -17.14
CA ILE A 240 -4.09 -5.91 -16.21
C ILE A 240 -4.22 -6.33 -14.76
N LEU A 241 -3.69 -5.50 -13.86
CA LEU A 241 -3.94 -5.58 -12.43
C LEU A 241 -4.01 -4.18 -11.83
N ILE A 242 -5.08 -3.89 -11.09
CA ILE A 242 -5.26 -2.61 -10.40
C ILE A 242 -4.78 -2.76 -8.95
N ILE A 243 -3.82 -1.94 -8.56
CA ILE A 243 -3.17 -1.96 -7.25
C ILE A 243 -3.46 -0.66 -6.48
N ASP A 244 -3.02 -0.61 -5.22
CA ASP A 244 -3.00 0.60 -4.40
C ASP A 244 -4.39 1.14 -4.05
N TRP A 245 -5.11 0.34 -3.26
CA TRP A 245 -6.47 0.65 -2.82
C TRP A 245 -6.61 1.35 -1.45
N PRO A 246 -5.60 1.91 -0.75
CA PRO A 246 -5.79 2.32 0.65
C PRO A 246 -6.76 3.50 0.86
N GLN A 247 -7.03 4.28 -0.20
CA GLN A 247 -7.90 5.46 -0.14
C GLN A 247 -9.34 5.21 -0.55
N TRP A 248 -9.72 3.96 -0.81
CA TRP A 248 -11.05 3.62 -1.32
C TRP A 248 -12.20 4.17 -0.45
N VAL A 249 -13.33 4.46 -1.09
CA VAL A 249 -14.57 4.90 -0.45
C VAL A 249 -15.75 4.06 -0.92
N ASP A 250 -16.83 4.04 -0.14
CA ASP A 250 -18.09 3.43 -0.57
C ASP A 250 -18.79 4.30 -1.64
N PRO A 251 -19.62 3.70 -2.52
CA PRO A 251 -20.40 4.44 -3.51
C PRO A 251 -21.35 5.51 -2.94
N GLY A 252 -21.77 5.38 -1.68
CA GLY A 252 -22.64 6.35 -1.00
C GLY A 252 -21.89 7.58 -0.46
N HIS A 253 -20.56 7.56 -0.46
CA HIS A 253 -19.76 8.68 0.00
C HIS A 253 -20.05 9.95 -0.83
N PRO A 254 -20.24 11.13 -0.22
CA PRO A 254 -20.64 12.35 -0.94
C PRO A 254 -19.71 12.75 -2.10
N MET A 255 -18.43 12.36 -2.01
CA MET A 255 -17.42 12.63 -3.05
C MET A 255 -17.19 11.46 -4.01
N ALA A 256 -17.81 10.28 -3.82
CA ALA A 256 -17.57 9.08 -4.63
C ALA A 256 -17.74 9.36 -6.13
N GLN A 257 -18.84 10.00 -6.50
CA GLN A 257 -19.12 10.35 -7.90
C GLN A 257 -18.05 11.28 -8.49
N ARG A 258 -17.62 12.29 -7.72
CA ARG A 258 -16.58 13.22 -8.15
C ARG A 258 -15.25 12.52 -8.36
N TYR A 259 -14.88 11.59 -7.48
CA TYR A 259 -13.67 10.79 -7.65
C TYR A 259 -13.76 9.88 -8.87
N MET A 260 -14.87 9.15 -9.06
CA MET A 260 -15.07 8.30 -10.22
C MET A 260 -14.94 9.07 -11.55
N VAL A 261 -15.59 10.24 -11.65
CA VAL A 261 -15.50 11.12 -12.82
C VAL A 261 -14.07 11.61 -13.05
N ARG A 262 -13.38 12.05 -12.00
CA ARG A 262 -11.98 12.52 -12.08
C ARG A 262 -11.05 11.40 -12.58
N ASP A 263 -11.15 10.23 -11.97
CA ASP A 263 -10.29 9.09 -12.24
C ASP A 263 -10.51 8.58 -13.67
N MET A 264 -11.78 8.42 -14.07
CA MET A 264 -12.15 8.06 -15.44
C MET A 264 -11.63 9.09 -16.44
N ARG A 265 -11.83 10.39 -16.19
CA ARG A 265 -11.35 11.47 -17.07
C ARG A 265 -9.84 11.42 -17.28
N ASN A 266 -9.07 11.22 -16.22
CA ASN A 266 -7.61 11.14 -16.29
C ASN A 266 -7.16 9.91 -17.08
N LEU A 267 -7.80 8.76 -16.84
CA LEU A 267 -7.55 7.53 -17.57
C LEU A 267 -7.81 7.69 -19.08
N LEU A 268 -8.99 8.20 -19.46
CA LEU A 268 -9.35 8.39 -20.88
C LEU A 268 -8.41 9.37 -21.58
N LYS A 269 -8.06 10.49 -20.92
CA LYS A 269 -7.10 11.47 -21.48
C LYS A 269 -5.71 10.86 -21.69
N PHE A 270 -5.27 9.99 -20.80
CA PHE A 270 -3.99 9.30 -20.96
C PHE A 270 -4.00 8.37 -22.17
N PHE A 271 -4.99 7.49 -22.30
CA PHE A 271 -5.10 6.56 -23.43
C PHE A 271 -5.23 7.28 -24.77
N ARG A 272 -5.98 8.39 -24.81
CA ARG A 272 -6.07 9.26 -26.00
C ARG A 272 -4.71 9.84 -26.38
N ARG A 273 -3.99 10.43 -25.42
CA ARG A 273 -2.69 11.07 -25.69
C ARG A 273 -1.62 10.07 -26.07
N LYS A 274 -1.60 8.90 -25.42
CA LYS A 274 -0.51 7.94 -25.53
C LYS A 274 -0.68 6.96 -26.70
N TRP A 275 -1.89 6.50 -26.96
CA TRP A 275 -2.17 5.48 -27.97
C TRP A 275 -3.28 5.86 -28.96
N ASN A 276 -3.60 7.16 -29.04
CA ASN A 276 -4.59 7.70 -29.98
C ASN A 276 -5.96 6.97 -29.92
N VAL A 277 -6.39 6.59 -28.72
CA VAL A 277 -7.72 6.03 -28.51
C VAL A 277 -8.76 7.15 -28.61
N LEU A 278 -9.36 7.27 -29.80
CA LEU A 278 -10.38 8.29 -30.10
C LEU A 278 -11.81 7.77 -29.93
N GLU A 279 -11.99 6.46 -30.00
CA GLU A 279 -13.30 5.82 -29.93
C GLU A 279 -13.28 4.56 -29.06
N LEU A 280 -14.45 4.21 -28.55
CA LEU A 280 -14.66 3.04 -27.70
C LEU A 280 -15.90 2.27 -28.19
N PRO A 281 -15.91 0.94 -28.07
CA PRO A 281 -17.11 0.13 -28.29
C PRO A 281 -18.29 0.63 -27.47
N MET A 282 -19.51 0.43 -27.99
CA MET A 282 -20.75 0.90 -27.35
C MET A 282 -20.90 0.38 -25.92
N GLU A 283 -20.51 -0.86 -25.65
CA GLU A 283 -20.51 -1.45 -24.30
C GLU A 283 -19.72 -0.58 -23.31
N CYS A 284 -18.46 -0.26 -23.62
CA CYS A 284 -17.60 0.52 -22.73
C CYS A 284 -18.11 1.96 -22.57
N ARG A 285 -18.67 2.55 -23.64
CA ARG A 285 -19.32 3.88 -23.56
C ARG A 285 -20.53 3.88 -22.62
N ARG A 286 -21.32 2.79 -22.59
CA ARG A 286 -22.44 2.63 -21.64
C ARG A 286 -21.94 2.53 -20.21
N LEU A 287 -20.91 1.70 -19.96
CA LEU A 287 -20.32 1.57 -18.63
C LEU A 287 -19.79 2.91 -18.08
N ILE A 288 -19.15 3.71 -18.93
CA ILE A 288 -18.71 5.07 -18.55
C ILE A 288 -19.92 5.92 -18.15
N LYS A 289 -20.98 5.91 -18.96
CA LYS A 289 -22.20 6.68 -18.65
C LYS A 289 -22.84 6.23 -17.34
N ASP A 290 -22.88 4.93 -17.09
CA ASP A 290 -23.47 4.36 -15.87
C ASP A 290 -22.64 4.72 -14.63
N LEU A 291 -21.31 4.69 -14.73
CA LEU A 291 -20.42 5.02 -13.61
C LEU A 291 -20.30 6.53 -13.36
N CYS A 292 -20.23 7.33 -14.42
CA CYS A 292 -19.88 8.74 -14.32
C CYS A 292 -21.08 9.68 -14.47
N GLY A 293 -22.19 9.23 -15.05
CA GLY A 293 -23.29 10.10 -15.48
C GLY A 293 -22.93 10.99 -16.68
N GLU A 294 -21.70 10.92 -17.18
CA GLU A 294 -21.16 11.68 -18.31
C GLU A 294 -20.79 10.75 -19.47
N THR A 295 -20.81 11.26 -20.71
CA THR A 295 -20.41 10.47 -21.88
C THR A 295 -18.89 10.49 -22.09
N PHE A 296 -18.37 9.51 -22.84
CA PHE A 296 -16.95 9.49 -23.24
C PHE A 296 -16.50 10.83 -23.85
N ASN A 297 -17.25 11.36 -24.83
CA ASN A 297 -16.94 12.62 -25.50
C ASN A 297 -16.89 13.80 -24.51
N THR A 298 -17.85 13.87 -23.58
CA THR A 298 -17.87 14.89 -22.53
C THR A 298 -16.61 14.82 -21.65
N LEU A 299 -16.21 13.61 -21.23
CA LEU A 299 -15.06 13.42 -20.35
C LEU A 299 -13.72 13.75 -21.03
N VAL A 300 -13.57 13.41 -22.32
CA VAL A 300 -12.34 13.72 -23.07
C VAL A 300 -12.26 15.18 -23.53
N GLY A 301 -13.30 15.98 -23.31
CA GLY A 301 -13.35 17.41 -23.66
C GLY A 301 -13.86 17.70 -25.07
N GLU A 302 -14.58 16.75 -25.68
CA GLU A 302 -15.27 16.92 -26.96
C GLU A 302 -16.74 17.29 -26.72
N SER A 303 -16.96 18.50 -26.21
CA SER A 303 -18.30 19.10 -26.22
C SER A 303 -18.57 19.67 -27.61
N ARG A 304 -19.51 19.04 -28.33
CA ARG A 304 -20.14 19.45 -29.60
C ARG A 304 -19.63 20.79 -30.16
N SER A 305 -18.80 20.74 -31.20
CA SER A 305 -18.78 21.80 -32.20
C SER A 305 -20.23 21.99 -32.66
N LYS A 306 -20.85 23.10 -32.26
CA LYS A 306 -22.15 23.53 -32.76
C LYS A 306 -22.05 23.56 -34.29
N GLY A 307 -22.78 22.68 -34.95
CA GLY A 307 -23.32 23.02 -36.26
C GLY A 307 -24.25 24.21 -36.06
N MET A 308 -23.95 25.31 -36.75
CA MET A 308 -24.87 26.35 -37.22
C MET A 308 -24.04 27.36 -38.01
N GLY A 309 -24.23 27.38 -39.33
CA GLY A 309 -23.59 28.32 -40.24
C GLY A 309 -23.58 27.84 -41.69
N GLY A 310 -24.75 27.42 -42.21
CA GLY A 310 -25.03 27.07 -43.60
C GLY A 310 -26.53 26.95 -43.77
#